data_AF-A0A327VR17-F1
#
_entry.id   AF-A0A327VR17-F1
#
_cell.length_a   1.000
_cell.length_b   1.000
_cell.length_c   1.000
_cell.angle_alpha   90.00
_cell.angle_beta   90.00
_cell.angle_gamma   90.00
#
_symmetry.space_group_name_H-M   'P 1'
#
loop_
_entity.id
_entity.type
_entity.pdbx_description
1 polymer ?
#
loop_
_entity_poly.entity_id
_entity_poly.type
_entity_poly.pdbx_seq_one_letter_code
_entity_poly.pdbx_strand_id
1 'polypeptide(L)'
;MSGLRVIPTWRHGQERLYVYGEDGTNVAWYDRDAARVNLLSESSREAVLAVLGPFIAGQFTVGPPPVPTPVELARLGLHPDDDLAPNRPGESLLISLDRDPAPPRRLRVDPRRRALAAQQQVGEVLDGLEPAGWRVLHSVPLPGGACVHHLLIGPGGLFALHVLPARKQRIRITDPLIAAGRAAPHPLLRRVRADASRASFALTAEVRAALVLVDPGPVEIQTPPRDVRVLTAPDLPTLTHSGGLLKPADVEALHAMARDRTTWQRV
;
A
#
# COMPACT_ATOMS: atom_id res chain seq x y z
N MET A 1 -55.43 -6.58 6.09
CA MET A 1 -54.59 -5.50 5.56
C MET A 1 -53.43 -5.36 6.52
N SER A 2 -52.22 -5.76 6.13
CA SER A 2 -51.05 -5.72 7.02
C SER A 2 -50.67 -4.26 7.29
N GLY A 3 -50.74 -3.76 8.53
CA GLY A 3 -50.39 -2.37 8.87
C GLY A 3 -48.90 -2.06 8.84
N LEU A 4 -48.17 -2.64 7.87
CA LEU A 4 -46.77 -2.32 7.61
C LEU A 4 -46.66 -0.96 6.94
N ARG A 5 -45.61 -0.21 7.29
CA ARG A 5 -45.32 1.13 6.74
C ARG A 5 -43.95 1.15 6.08
N VAL A 6 -43.86 1.73 4.89
CA VAL A 6 -42.59 1.93 4.17
C VAL A 6 -42.10 3.36 4.38
N ILE A 7 -40.87 3.51 4.84
CA ILE A 7 -40.24 4.80 5.08
C ILE A 7 -38.97 4.92 4.22
N PRO A 8 -38.95 5.79 3.20
CA PRO A 8 -37.73 6.09 2.48
C PRO A 8 -36.75 6.85 3.37
N THR A 9 -35.50 6.41 3.39
CA THR A 9 -34.43 7.00 4.21
C THR A 9 -33.16 7.10 3.39
N TRP A 10 -32.48 8.24 3.52
CA TRP A 10 -31.15 8.47 2.97
C TRP A 10 -30.11 8.39 4.08
N ARG A 11 -29.19 7.42 3.99
CA ARG A 11 -28.04 7.29 4.91
C ARG A 11 -26.79 6.85 4.14
N HIS A 12 -25.65 7.46 4.46
CA HIS A 12 -24.35 7.16 3.84
C HIS A 12 -24.35 7.18 2.29
N GLY A 13 -25.16 8.07 1.68
CA GLY A 13 -25.24 8.21 0.22
C GLY A 13 -26.02 7.10 -0.49
N GLN A 14 -26.71 6.22 0.25
CA GLN A 14 -27.55 5.16 -0.30
C GLN A 14 -29.02 5.42 0.03
N GLU A 15 -29.90 5.21 -0.96
CA GLU A 15 -31.35 5.25 -0.76
C GLU A 15 -31.86 3.88 -0.30
N ARG A 16 -32.48 3.83 0.89
CA ARG A 16 -33.05 2.60 1.44
C ARG A 16 -34.50 2.80 1.86
N LEU A 17 -35.33 1.79 1.64
CA LEU A 17 -36.72 1.78 2.10
C LEU A 17 -36.84 0.86 3.31
N TYR A 18 -37.14 1.42 4.47
CA TYR A 18 -37.35 0.64 5.69
C TYR A 18 -38.82 0.26 5.84
N VAL A 19 -39.08 -0.96 6.29
CA VAL A 19 -40.43 -1.49 6.53
C VAL A 19 -40.61 -1.70 8.02
N TYR A 20 -41.60 -1.00 8.58
CA TYR A 20 -41.92 -1.06 10.00
C TYR A 20 -43.26 -1.78 10.24
N GLY A 21 -43.33 -2.54 11.32
CA GLY A 21 -44.53 -3.15 11.87
C GLY A 21 -45.48 -2.14 12.52
N GLU A 22 -46.69 -2.59 12.84
CA GLU A 22 -47.69 -1.79 13.58
C GLU A 22 -47.22 -1.41 14.99
N ASP A 23 -46.34 -2.24 15.57
CA ASP A 23 -45.65 -2.05 16.84
C ASP A 23 -44.46 -1.08 16.76
N GLY A 24 -44.15 -0.55 15.56
CA GLY A 24 -42.99 0.30 15.32
C GLY A 24 -41.67 -0.45 15.19
N THR A 25 -41.69 -1.79 15.17
CA THR A 25 -40.47 -2.60 14.99
C THR A 25 -40.05 -2.60 13.53
N ASN A 26 -38.76 -2.45 13.26
CA ASN A 26 -38.24 -2.62 11.90
C ASN A 26 -38.25 -4.11 11.54
N VAL A 27 -38.98 -4.48 10.49
CA VAL A 27 -39.15 -5.87 10.05
C VAL A 27 -38.36 -6.19 8.77
N ALA A 28 -38.02 -5.19 7.97
CA ALA A 28 -37.21 -5.36 6.76
C ALA A 28 -36.68 -4.03 6.22
N TRP A 29 -35.72 -4.10 5.31
CA TRP A 29 -35.35 -2.95 4.49
C TRP A 29 -34.98 -3.37 3.07
N TYR A 30 -35.21 -2.47 2.11
CA TYR A 30 -34.91 -2.65 0.70
C TYR A 30 -33.81 -1.68 0.27
N ASP A 31 -32.75 -2.23 -0.31
CA ASP A 31 -31.69 -1.50 -1.00
C ASP A 31 -32.08 -1.30 -2.46
N ARG A 32 -32.29 -0.05 -2.87
CA ARG A 32 -32.66 0.25 -4.26
C ARG A 32 -31.51 0.06 -5.23
N ASP A 33 -30.29 0.38 -4.81
CA ASP A 33 -29.11 0.29 -5.67
C ASP A 33 -28.73 -1.17 -5.93
N ALA A 34 -28.87 -2.02 -4.90
CA ALA A 34 -28.57 -3.46 -4.99
C ALA A 34 -29.78 -4.34 -5.36
N ALA A 35 -30.97 -3.75 -5.56
CA ALA A 35 -32.24 -4.46 -5.75
C ALA A 35 -32.44 -5.63 -4.76
N ARG A 36 -32.25 -5.35 -3.46
CA ARG A 36 -32.22 -6.40 -2.43
C ARG A 36 -33.09 -6.10 -1.21
N VAL A 37 -33.91 -7.07 -0.84
CA VAL A 37 -34.72 -7.06 0.38
C VAL A 37 -34.00 -7.83 1.48
N ASN A 38 -33.72 -7.16 2.59
CA ASN A 38 -33.19 -7.77 3.80
C ASN A 38 -34.32 -7.92 4.81
N LEU A 39 -34.69 -9.16 5.12
CA LEU A 39 -35.71 -9.49 6.11
C LEU A 39 -35.05 -9.63 7.49
N LEU A 40 -35.63 -8.98 8.49
CA LEU A 40 -35.22 -9.14 9.89
C LEU A 40 -36.03 -10.25 10.60
N SER A 41 -37.15 -10.66 10.00
CA SER A 41 -37.94 -11.82 10.42
C SER A 41 -38.54 -12.54 9.21
N GLU A 42 -38.35 -13.86 9.12
CA GLU A 42 -38.93 -14.70 8.06
C GLU A 42 -40.46 -14.80 8.16
N SER A 43 -41.03 -14.68 9.38
CA SER A 43 -42.48 -14.80 9.59
C SER A 43 -43.30 -13.71 8.89
N SER A 44 -42.66 -12.60 8.51
CA SER A 44 -43.31 -11.44 7.87
C SER A 44 -42.99 -11.31 6.38
N ARG A 45 -42.34 -12.32 5.78
CA ARG A 45 -41.84 -12.27 4.40
C ARG A 45 -42.88 -11.87 3.37
N GLU A 46 -44.01 -12.56 3.32
CA GLU A 46 -45.05 -12.31 2.30
C GLU A 46 -45.65 -10.90 2.44
N ALA A 47 -45.92 -10.46 3.67
CA ALA A 47 -46.46 -9.14 3.95
C ALA A 47 -45.47 -8.01 3.57
N VAL A 48 -44.18 -8.20 3.86
CA VAL A 48 -43.11 -7.27 3.47
C VAL A 48 -43.00 -7.17 1.95
N LEU A 49 -42.99 -8.31 1.23
CA LEU A 49 -42.89 -8.33 -0.22
C LEU A 49 -44.11 -7.68 -0.89
N ALA A 50 -45.31 -7.91 -0.35
CA ALA A 50 -46.54 -7.28 -0.85
C ALA A 50 -46.48 -5.74 -0.71
N VAL A 51 -45.98 -5.24 0.41
CA VAL A 51 -45.90 -3.79 0.70
C VAL A 51 -44.74 -3.11 -0.03
N LEU A 52 -43.64 -3.81 -0.30
CA LEU A 52 -42.53 -3.31 -1.11
C LEU A 52 -42.79 -3.40 -2.61
N GLY A 53 -43.76 -4.20 -3.06
CA GLY A 53 -44.09 -4.42 -4.48
C GLY A 53 -44.15 -3.15 -5.34
N PRO A 54 -44.81 -2.06 -4.91
CA PRO A 54 -44.86 -0.81 -5.67
C PRO A 54 -43.51 -0.10 -5.85
N PHE A 55 -42.51 -0.42 -5.02
CA PHE A 55 -41.21 0.25 -4.98
C PHE A 55 -40.07 -0.56 -5.60
N ILE A 56 -40.32 -1.84 -5.91
CA ILE A 56 -39.36 -2.74 -6.53
C ILE A 56 -39.51 -2.64 -8.06
N ALA A 57 -38.42 -2.29 -8.73
CA ALA A 57 -38.35 -2.28 -10.19
C ALA A 57 -37.49 -3.45 -10.68
N GLY A 58 -38.11 -4.44 -11.32
CA GLY A 58 -37.40 -5.57 -11.93
C GLY A 58 -37.12 -6.74 -10.98
N GLN A 59 -36.09 -7.52 -11.30
CA GLN A 59 -35.67 -8.67 -10.49
C GLN A 59 -35.04 -8.19 -9.18
N PHE A 60 -35.39 -8.84 -8.07
CA PHE A 60 -34.84 -8.54 -6.75
C PHE A 60 -34.37 -9.82 -6.06
N THR A 61 -33.48 -9.66 -5.08
CA THR A 61 -33.02 -10.77 -4.23
C THR A 61 -33.50 -10.59 -2.79
N VAL A 62 -33.76 -11.71 -2.09
CA VAL A 62 -34.17 -11.71 -0.68
C VAL A 62 -33.12 -12.44 0.14
N GLY A 63 -32.69 -11.83 1.24
CA GLY A 63 -31.72 -12.40 2.18
C GLY A 63 -30.39 -11.66 2.19
N PRO A 64 -29.41 -12.14 2.98
CA PRO A 64 -28.09 -11.52 3.05
C PRO A 64 -27.42 -11.50 1.67
N PRO A 65 -26.48 -10.57 1.41
CA PRO A 65 -25.68 -10.63 0.21
C PRO A 65 -25.07 -12.01 0.04
N PRO A 66 -25.09 -12.59 -1.18
CA PRO A 66 -24.41 -13.84 -1.42
C PRO A 66 -22.96 -13.66 -1.02
N VAL A 67 -22.47 -14.53 -0.15
CA VAL A 67 -21.06 -14.56 0.21
C VAL A 67 -20.30 -14.87 -1.08
N PRO A 68 -19.32 -14.05 -1.50
CA PRO A 68 -18.54 -14.32 -2.68
C PRO A 68 -17.90 -15.71 -2.56
N THR A 69 -18.05 -16.52 -3.60
CA THR A 69 -17.44 -17.86 -3.64
C THR A 69 -15.92 -17.75 -3.56
N PRO A 70 -15.18 -18.80 -3.13
CA PRO A 70 -13.72 -18.77 -3.11
C PRO A 70 -13.09 -18.39 -4.46
N VAL A 71 -13.74 -18.75 -5.57
CA VAL A 71 -13.30 -18.38 -6.93
C VAL A 71 -13.53 -16.89 -7.21
N GLU A 72 -14.66 -16.32 -6.77
CA GLU A 72 -14.91 -14.88 -6.88
C GLU A 72 -13.98 -14.08 -5.97
N LEU A 73 -13.69 -14.56 -4.76
CA LEU A 73 -12.67 -13.99 -3.87
C LEU A 73 -11.26 -14.07 -4.49
N ALA A 74 -10.92 -15.18 -5.13
CA ALA A 74 -9.65 -15.32 -5.84
C ALA A 74 -9.55 -14.41 -7.07
N ARG A 75 -10.66 -14.09 -7.73
CA ARG A 75 -10.73 -13.09 -8.81
C ARG A 75 -10.68 -11.64 -8.30
N LEU A 76 -11.02 -11.42 -7.03
CA LEU A 76 -10.86 -10.14 -6.34
C LEU A 76 -9.44 -9.97 -5.76
N GLY A 77 -8.69 -11.07 -5.60
CA GLY A 77 -7.29 -11.08 -5.22
C GLY A 77 -6.35 -11.05 -6.42
N LEU A 78 -5.14 -10.53 -6.21
CA LEU A 78 -4.08 -10.64 -7.20
C LEU A 78 -3.62 -12.10 -7.30
N HIS A 79 -3.22 -12.52 -8.50
CA HIS A 79 -2.56 -13.82 -8.67
C HIS A 79 -1.28 -13.83 -7.80
N PRO A 80 -0.93 -14.95 -7.13
CA PRO A 80 0.23 -14.99 -6.24
C PRO A 80 1.54 -14.54 -6.90
N ASP A 81 1.70 -14.79 -8.20
CA ASP A 81 2.88 -14.35 -8.95
C ASP A 81 2.89 -12.85 -9.26
N ASP A 82 1.73 -12.20 -9.25
CA ASP A 82 1.57 -10.77 -9.53
C ASP A 82 1.45 -9.94 -8.24
N ASP A 83 1.24 -10.59 -7.10
CA ASP A 83 1.18 -9.96 -5.79
C ASP A 83 2.60 -9.67 -5.24
N LEU A 84 2.93 -8.40 -5.05
CA LEU A 84 4.19 -7.95 -4.46
C LEU A 84 4.18 -7.84 -2.93
N ALA A 85 3.04 -7.96 -2.25
CA ALA A 85 2.98 -7.85 -0.79
C ALA A 85 3.82 -8.89 -0.04
N PRO A 86 3.97 -10.14 -0.52
CA PRO A 86 4.83 -11.12 0.14
C PRO A 86 6.34 -10.83 0.01
N ASN A 87 6.75 -9.83 -0.78
CA ASN A 87 8.17 -9.53 -0.96
C ASN A 87 8.82 -9.20 0.38
N ARG A 88 9.95 -9.86 0.66
CA ARG A 88 10.76 -9.56 1.84
C ARG A 88 11.62 -8.30 1.61
N PRO A 89 12.03 -7.62 2.69
CA PRO A 89 13.14 -6.66 2.62
C PRO A 89 14.36 -7.25 1.91
N GLY A 90 14.72 -6.68 0.76
CA GLY A 90 15.83 -7.16 -0.06
C GLY A 90 15.57 -8.45 -0.87
N GLU A 91 14.33 -8.82 -1.15
CA GLU A 91 13.96 -9.93 -2.05
C GLU A 91 14.76 -9.95 -3.35
N SER A 92 14.92 -8.79 -4.01
CA SER A 92 15.72 -8.70 -5.24
C SER A 92 17.19 -9.10 -5.04
N LEU A 93 17.77 -8.79 -3.87
CA LEU A 93 19.13 -9.18 -3.52
C LEU A 93 19.22 -10.66 -3.12
N LEU A 94 18.20 -11.19 -2.44
CA LEU A 94 18.10 -12.62 -2.14
C LEU A 94 18.09 -13.45 -3.43
N ILE A 95 17.22 -13.11 -4.38
CA ILE A 95 17.16 -13.74 -5.70
C ILE A 95 18.51 -13.61 -6.43
N SER A 96 19.14 -12.44 -6.39
CA SER A 96 20.45 -12.23 -7.03
C SER A 96 21.55 -13.10 -6.41
N LEU A 97 21.58 -13.23 -5.09
CA LEU A 97 22.56 -14.03 -4.36
C LEU A 97 22.37 -15.53 -4.57
N ASP A 98 21.12 -15.98 -4.71
CA ASP A 98 20.78 -17.38 -4.98
C ASP A 98 21.13 -17.76 -6.43
N ARG A 99 20.79 -16.90 -7.39
CA ARG A 99 21.07 -17.11 -8.82
C ARG A 99 22.56 -17.10 -9.16
N ASP A 100 23.34 -16.22 -8.51
CA ASP A 100 24.77 -16.08 -8.75
C ASP A 100 25.54 -16.04 -7.41
N PRO A 101 25.80 -17.21 -6.81
CA PRO A 101 26.48 -17.29 -5.53
C PRO A 101 27.95 -16.91 -5.66
N ALA A 102 28.47 -16.19 -4.66
CA ALA A 102 29.87 -15.83 -4.62
C ALA A 102 30.78 -17.09 -4.57
N PRO A 103 31.92 -17.10 -5.30
CA PRO A 103 32.82 -18.23 -5.29
C PRO A 103 33.38 -18.51 -3.88
N PRO A 104 33.62 -19.80 -3.53
CA PRO A 104 33.91 -20.24 -2.16
C PRO A 104 35.20 -19.66 -1.55
N ARG A 105 36.09 -19.09 -2.37
CA ARG A 105 37.38 -18.50 -1.93
C ARG A 105 37.48 -17.01 -2.27
N ARG A 106 36.50 -16.21 -1.87
CA ARG A 106 36.60 -14.73 -1.95
C ARG A 106 37.26 -14.15 -0.70
N LEU A 107 38.32 -13.37 -0.91
CA LEU A 107 38.99 -12.58 0.14
C LEU A 107 38.15 -11.38 0.64
N ARG A 108 37.11 -10.97 -0.11
CA ARG A 108 36.22 -9.86 0.26
C ARG A 108 34.78 -10.34 0.32
N VAL A 109 34.09 -9.96 1.40
CA VAL A 109 32.65 -10.17 1.57
C VAL A 109 31.89 -9.55 0.40
N ASP A 110 30.95 -10.31 -0.18
CA ASP A 110 30.09 -9.86 -1.26
C ASP A 110 29.34 -8.58 -0.84
N PRO A 111 29.48 -7.45 -1.56
CA PRO A 111 28.78 -6.21 -1.23
C PRO A 111 27.25 -6.37 -1.18
N ARG A 112 26.67 -7.31 -1.94
CA ARG A 112 25.22 -7.60 -1.93
C ARG A 112 24.73 -8.07 -0.57
N ARG A 113 25.52 -8.85 0.17
CA ARG A 113 25.15 -9.30 1.53
C ARG A 113 25.01 -8.14 2.51
N ARG A 114 25.86 -7.12 2.36
CA ARG A 114 25.78 -5.90 3.18
C ARG A 114 24.59 -5.03 2.79
N ALA A 115 24.31 -4.91 1.50
CA ALA A 115 23.12 -4.21 1.02
C ALA A 115 21.84 -4.91 1.51
N LEU A 116 21.82 -6.25 1.51
CA LEU A 116 20.70 -7.05 2.00
C LEU A 116 20.47 -6.81 3.49
N ALA A 117 21.50 -6.92 4.32
CA ALA A 117 21.40 -6.67 5.76
C ALA A 117 20.88 -5.25 6.07
N ALA A 118 21.36 -4.25 5.32
CA ALA A 118 20.89 -2.88 5.47
C ALA A 118 19.41 -2.70 5.08
N GLN A 119 18.97 -3.34 3.99
CA GLN A 119 17.55 -3.32 3.60
C GLN A 119 16.66 -4.06 4.60
N GLN A 120 17.14 -5.17 5.17
CA GLN A 120 16.41 -5.91 6.23
C GLN A 120 16.25 -5.07 7.49
N GLN A 121 17.34 -4.46 7.99
CA GLN A 121 17.28 -3.57 9.14
C GLN A 121 16.33 -2.39 8.94
N VAL A 122 16.32 -1.78 7.74
CA VAL A 122 15.36 -0.71 7.42
C VAL A 122 13.94 -1.27 7.32
N GLY A 123 13.75 -2.41 6.68
CA GLY A 123 12.46 -3.09 6.57
C GLY A 123 11.80 -3.33 7.93
N GLU A 124 12.55 -3.88 8.89
CA GLU A 124 12.04 -4.12 10.25
C GLU A 124 11.50 -2.85 10.93
N VAL A 125 12.18 -1.71 10.75
CA VAL A 125 11.72 -0.42 11.31
C VAL A 125 10.45 0.06 10.59
N LEU A 126 10.38 -0.13 9.27
CA LEU A 126 9.25 0.29 8.45
C LEU A 126 7.99 -0.54 8.72
N ASP A 127 8.13 -1.85 8.90
CA ASP A 127 7.03 -2.76 9.22
C ASP A 127 6.40 -2.39 10.57
N GLY A 128 7.21 -1.91 11.52
CA GLY A 128 6.74 -1.38 12.80
C GLY A 128 5.87 -0.12 12.69
N LEU A 129 5.76 0.52 11.51
CA LEU A 129 4.90 1.69 11.30
C LEU A 129 3.45 1.31 10.91
N GLU A 130 3.18 0.03 10.66
CA GLU A 130 1.85 -0.46 10.26
C GLU A 130 0.72 -0.02 11.22
N PRO A 131 0.89 -0.06 12.57
CA PRO A 131 -0.14 0.39 13.50
C PRO A 131 -0.48 1.88 13.38
N ALA A 132 0.41 2.69 12.80
CA ALA A 132 0.19 4.11 12.52
C ALA A 132 -0.52 4.36 11.17
N GLY A 133 -1.05 3.31 10.53
CA GLY A 133 -1.78 3.39 9.26
C GLY A 133 -0.88 3.42 8.03
N TRP A 134 0.38 3.02 8.16
CA TRP A 134 1.30 2.88 7.03
C TRP A 134 1.22 1.49 6.42
N ARG A 135 1.43 1.43 5.10
CA ARG A 135 1.63 0.22 4.32
C ARG A 135 3.01 0.27 3.69
N VAL A 136 3.68 -0.86 3.67
CA VAL A 136 5.05 -1.00 3.17
C VAL A 136 5.07 -2.10 2.12
N LEU A 137 5.67 -1.83 0.97
CA LEU A 137 6.02 -2.83 -0.02
C LEU A 137 7.53 -2.86 -0.19
N HIS A 138 8.12 -4.06 -0.14
CA HIS A 138 9.55 -4.23 -0.28
C HIS A 138 9.92 -4.67 -1.69
N SER A 139 11.12 -4.29 -2.14
CA SER A 139 11.71 -4.78 -3.39
C SER A 139 10.77 -4.63 -4.60
N VAL A 140 10.17 -3.45 -4.77
CA VAL A 140 9.24 -3.18 -5.87
C VAL A 140 10.05 -3.11 -7.18
N PRO A 141 9.78 -4.00 -8.15
CA PRO A 141 10.56 -4.08 -9.38
C PRO A 141 10.25 -2.88 -10.27
N LEU A 142 11.27 -2.38 -10.96
CA LEU A 142 11.15 -1.37 -11.99
C LEU A 142 11.79 -1.88 -13.30
N PRO A 143 11.25 -1.52 -14.48
CA PRO A 143 11.87 -1.86 -15.76
C PRO A 143 13.35 -1.47 -15.83
N GLY A 144 14.13 -2.28 -16.55
CA GLY A 144 15.59 -2.14 -16.63
C GLY A 144 16.37 -2.79 -15.46
N GLY A 145 15.71 -3.64 -14.66
CA GLY A 145 16.34 -4.35 -13.54
C GLY A 145 16.62 -3.47 -12.31
N ALA A 146 16.02 -2.28 -12.27
CA ALA A 146 16.02 -1.44 -11.06
C ALA A 146 14.96 -1.93 -10.07
N CYS A 147 15.05 -1.48 -8.82
CA CYS A 147 14.02 -1.70 -7.83
C CYS A 147 13.97 -0.53 -6.85
N VAL A 148 12.76 -0.20 -6.39
CA VAL A 148 12.58 0.60 -5.17
C VAL A 148 12.77 -0.34 -3.99
N HIS A 149 13.66 -0.01 -3.07
CA HIS A 149 13.97 -0.93 -1.96
C HIS A 149 12.77 -1.06 -1.01
N HIS A 150 12.14 0.07 -0.67
CA HIS A 150 10.90 0.12 0.09
C HIS A 150 10.00 1.24 -0.43
N LEU A 151 8.72 0.94 -0.63
CA LEU A 151 7.68 1.91 -0.92
C LEU A 151 6.80 2.05 0.33
N LEU A 152 6.70 3.26 0.85
CA LEU A 152 5.79 3.59 1.95
C LEU A 152 4.55 4.30 1.41
N ILE A 153 3.39 3.91 1.90
CA ILE A 153 2.10 4.53 1.60
C ILE A 153 1.39 4.74 2.94
N GLY A 154 1.08 5.98 3.29
CA GLY A 154 0.41 6.25 4.56
C GLY A 154 -0.16 7.66 4.65
N PRO A 155 -0.67 8.05 5.84
CA PRO A 155 -1.37 9.33 6.03
C PRO A 155 -0.53 10.55 5.65
N GLY A 156 0.79 10.41 5.71
CA GLY A 156 1.75 11.45 5.36
C GLY A 156 2.10 11.54 3.88
N GLY A 157 1.55 10.68 3.01
CA GLY A 157 1.86 10.59 1.58
C GLY A 157 2.72 9.37 1.22
N LEU A 158 3.26 9.34 0.01
CA LEU A 158 4.05 8.21 -0.50
C LEU A 158 5.55 8.53 -0.51
N PHE A 159 6.36 7.52 -0.23
CA PHE A 159 7.81 7.62 -0.29
C PHE A 159 8.46 6.41 -0.97
N ALA A 160 9.36 6.67 -1.92
CA ALA A 160 10.25 5.67 -2.50
C ALA A 160 11.62 5.75 -1.83
N LEU A 161 11.97 4.71 -1.07
CA LEU A 161 13.19 4.66 -0.28
C LEU A 161 14.28 3.89 -1.02
N HIS A 162 15.47 4.50 -1.05
CA HIS A 162 16.71 3.87 -1.42
C HIS A 162 17.59 3.72 -0.18
N VAL A 163 18.09 2.52 0.06
CA VAL A 163 18.91 2.18 1.25
C VAL A 163 20.38 2.11 0.86
N LEU A 164 21.22 2.90 1.54
CA LEU A 164 22.66 2.95 1.34
C LEU A 164 23.41 2.48 2.61
N PRO A 165 24.08 1.32 2.58
CA PRO A 165 24.93 0.89 3.69
C PRO A 165 26.21 1.73 3.76
N ALA A 166 26.33 2.57 4.79
CA ALA A 166 27.41 3.54 4.96
C ALA A 166 28.63 3.00 5.74
N ARG A 167 28.51 1.87 6.46
CA ARG A 167 29.63 1.14 7.10
C ARG A 167 30.46 2.00 8.09
N LYS A 168 29.80 2.87 8.85
CA LYS A 168 30.41 3.85 9.76
C LYS A 168 31.36 4.84 9.05
N GLN A 169 31.29 4.92 7.72
CA GLN A 169 32.09 5.86 6.95
C GLN A 169 31.44 7.23 6.95
N ARG A 170 32.28 8.27 6.88
CA ARG A 170 31.82 9.63 6.61
C ARG A 170 31.12 9.69 5.27
N ILE A 171 29.92 10.25 5.25
CA ILE A 171 29.12 10.46 4.03
C ILE A 171 29.17 11.94 3.68
N ARG A 172 29.55 12.27 2.45
CA ARG A 172 29.48 13.62 1.91
C ARG A 172 28.43 13.68 0.82
N ILE A 173 27.53 14.65 0.92
CA ILE A 173 26.44 14.88 -0.02
C ILE A 173 26.61 16.26 -0.64
N THR A 174 26.84 16.27 -1.95
CA THR A 174 26.94 17.47 -2.79
C THR A 174 26.09 17.20 -4.02
N ASP A 175 24.82 17.61 -3.98
CA ASP A 175 23.81 17.26 -4.98
C ASP A 175 24.34 17.39 -6.44
N PRO A 176 24.29 16.32 -7.26
CA PRO A 176 23.64 15.02 -7.03
C PRO A 176 24.56 13.89 -6.56
N LEU A 177 25.79 14.23 -6.17
CA LEU A 177 26.85 13.29 -5.83
C LEU A 177 26.83 12.90 -4.35
N ILE A 178 27.19 11.65 -4.11
CA ILE A 178 27.45 11.08 -2.78
C ILE A 178 28.85 10.46 -2.79
N ALA A 179 29.61 10.72 -1.73
CA ALA A 179 30.88 10.07 -1.48
C ALA A 179 30.88 9.41 -0.10
N ALA A 180 31.27 8.14 -0.04
CA ALA A 180 31.45 7.38 1.21
C ALA A 180 32.94 7.18 1.50
N GLY A 181 33.40 7.73 2.62
CA GLY A 181 34.80 7.67 3.04
C GLY A 181 35.74 8.27 1.99
N ARG A 182 36.62 7.43 1.43
CA ARG A 182 37.59 7.81 0.38
C ARG A 182 37.15 7.38 -1.03
N ALA A 183 35.95 6.83 -1.18
CA ALA A 183 35.44 6.42 -2.48
C ALA A 183 35.18 7.65 -3.38
N ALA A 184 35.31 7.47 -4.69
CA ALA A 184 34.98 8.49 -5.66
C ALA A 184 33.49 8.89 -5.54
N PRO A 185 33.15 10.19 -5.61
CA PRO A 185 31.77 10.64 -5.62
C PRO A 185 31.00 10.03 -6.80
N HIS A 186 29.76 9.62 -6.58
CA HIS A 186 28.89 9.08 -7.63
C HIS A 186 27.47 9.67 -7.56
N PRO A 187 26.75 9.79 -8.70
CA PRO A 187 25.50 10.53 -8.79
C PRO A 187 24.27 9.74 -8.30
N LEU A 188 24.32 9.19 -7.09
CA LEU A 188 23.24 8.35 -6.56
C LEU A 188 21.90 9.10 -6.43
N LEU A 189 21.92 10.39 -6.09
CA LEU A 189 20.68 11.15 -5.92
C LEU A 189 19.87 11.28 -7.22
N ARG A 190 20.52 11.24 -8.40
CA ARG A 190 19.80 11.16 -9.68
C ARG A 190 18.97 9.89 -9.78
N ARG A 191 19.53 8.75 -9.36
CA ARG A 191 18.84 7.47 -9.37
C ARG A 191 17.67 7.45 -8.39
N VAL A 192 17.89 7.94 -7.17
CA VAL A 192 16.85 8.01 -6.13
C VAL A 192 15.65 8.84 -6.60
N ARG A 193 15.88 9.98 -7.26
CA ARG A 193 14.81 10.78 -7.88
C ARG A 193 14.13 10.08 -9.04
N ALA A 194 14.91 9.44 -9.92
CA ALA A 194 14.37 8.74 -11.08
C ALA A 194 13.45 7.59 -10.65
N ASP A 195 13.87 6.79 -9.65
CA ASP A 195 13.07 5.69 -9.12
C ASP A 195 11.77 6.20 -8.48
N ALA A 196 11.82 7.33 -7.75
CA ALA A 196 10.61 7.96 -7.20
C ALA A 196 9.68 8.54 -8.30
N SER A 197 10.24 9.18 -9.33
CA SER A 197 9.47 9.72 -10.46
C SER A 197 8.74 8.62 -11.23
N ARG A 198 9.41 7.47 -11.40
CA ARG A 198 8.83 6.27 -11.98
C ARG A 198 7.70 5.72 -11.11
N ALA A 199 7.90 5.64 -9.80
CA ALA A 199 6.83 5.27 -8.88
C ALA A 199 5.65 6.26 -8.92
N SER A 200 5.90 7.55 -9.07
CA SER A 200 4.84 8.54 -9.24
C SER A 200 4.03 8.33 -10.52
N PHE A 201 4.71 8.02 -11.62
CA PHE A 201 4.04 7.69 -12.88
C PHE A 201 3.20 6.42 -12.75
N ALA A 202 3.76 5.36 -12.15
CA ALA A 202 3.09 4.07 -11.96
C ALA A 202 1.80 4.19 -11.14
N LEU A 203 1.86 4.95 -10.05
CA LEU A 203 0.75 5.09 -9.10
C LEU A 203 -0.14 6.30 -9.39
N THR A 204 0.17 7.09 -10.42
CA THR A 204 -0.53 8.35 -10.72
C THR A 204 -0.67 9.28 -9.50
N ALA A 205 0.32 9.24 -8.60
CA ALA A 205 0.33 9.94 -7.32
C ALA A 205 1.73 10.46 -7.01
N GLU A 206 1.87 11.56 -6.27
CA GLU A 206 3.18 12.08 -5.90
C GLU A 206 3.91 11.10 -4.94
N VAL A 207 5.08 10.64 -5.36
CA VAL A 207 5.96 9.77 -4.56
C VAL A 207 7.26 10.51 -4.30
N ARG A 208 7.52 10.83 -3.03
CA ARG A 208 8.71 11.60 -2.65
C ARG A 208 9.91 10.68 -2.49
N ALA A 209 11.06 11.12 -2.98
CA ALA A 209 12.28 10.34 -2.94
C ALA A 209 12.93 10.43 -1.55
N ALA A 210 13.39 9.30 -1.01
CA ALA A 210 14.13 9.26 0.25
C ALA A 210 15.37 8.37 0.13
N LEU A 211 16.50 8.87 0.65
CA LEU A 211 17.73 8.12 0.82
C LEU A 211 17.91 7.80 2.30
N VAL A 212 17.98 6.51 2.63
CA VAL A 212 18.20 6.03 3.99
C VAL A 212 19.64 5.56 4.15
N LEU A 213 20.39 6.21 5.03
CA LEU A 213 21.76 5.85 5.38
C LEU A 213 21.75 4.87 6.56
N VAL A 214 22.34 3.69 6.36
CA VAL A 214 22.45 2.67 7.42
C VAL A 214 23.86 2.70 8.00
N ASP A 215 23.93 2.87 9.32
CA ASP A 215 25.14 3.06 10.11
C ASP A 215 26.12 4.07 9.50
N PRO A 216 25.71 5.33 9.24
CA PRO A 216 26.65 6.35 8.79
C PRO A 216 27.64 6.71 9.89
N GLY A 217 28.85 7.11 9.49
CA GLY A 217 29.69 7.95 10.34
C GLY A 217 29.17 9.39 10.31
N PRO A 218 30.05 10.41 10.33
CA PRO A 218 29.62 11.79 10.13
C PRO A 218 28.95 12.00 8.77
N VAL A 219 27.77 12.63 8.74
CA VAL A 219 27.07 13.00 7.50
C VAL A 219 27.24 14.49 7.25
N GLU A 220 27.82 14.84 6.12
CA GLU A 220 28.06 16.22 5.70
C GLU A 220 27.24 16.55 4.47
N ILE A 221 26.28 17.46 4.65
CA ILE A 221 25.42 17.95 3.59
C ILE A 221 25.84 19.39 3.33
N GLN A 222 26.52 19.63 2.20
CA GLN A 222 26.96 20.98 1.85
C GLN A 222 25.77 21.87 1.46
N THR A 223 24.80 21.29 0.76
CA THR A 223 23.56 21.96 0.38
C THR A 223 22.44 20.92 0.48
N PRO A 224 21.29 21.26 1.09
CA PRO A 224 20.15 20.35 1.14
C PRO A 224 19.82 19.83 -0.26
N PRO A 225 19.82 18.50 -0.47
CA PRO A 225 19.58 17.94 -1.78
C PRO A 225 18.14 18.22 -2.23
N ARG A 226 17.98 18.60 -3.50
CA ARG A 226 16.65 18.89 -4.05
C ARG A 226 15.86 17.60 -4.17
N ASP A 227 14.60 17.66 -3.75
CA ASP A 227 13.57 16.62 -3.94
C ASP A 227 13.97 15.23 -3.39
N VAL A 228 14.95 15.16 -2.49
CA VAL A 228 15.36 13.92 -1.81
C VAL A 228 15.49 14.18 -0.32
N ARG A 229 14.75 13.44 0.50
CA ARG A 229 14.96 13.43 1.95
C ARG A 229 16.10 12.48 2.30
N VAL A 230 17.07 12.95 3.07
CA VAL A 230 18.16 12.10 3.60
C VAL A 230 17.79 11.74 5.03
N LEU A 231 17.70 10.45 5.33
CA LEU A 231 17.24 9.89 6.60
C LEU A 231 18.25 8.86 7.10
N THR A 232 18.25 8.64 8.41
CA THR A 232 18.84 7.46 9.06
C THR A 232 17.74 6.56 9.61
N ALA A 233 18.07 5.34 10.04
CA ALA A 233 17.06 4.44 10.61
C ALA A 233 16.27 5.05 11.79
N PRO A 234 16.90 5.76 12.75
CA PRO A 234 16.18 6.51 13.79
C PRO A 234 15.24 7.62 13.28
N ASP A 235 15.48 8.14 12.08
CA ASP A 235 14.64 9.20 11.50
C ASP A 235 13.39 8.63 10.82
N LEU A 236 13.34 7.32 10.51
CA LEU A 236 12.22 6.71 9.78
C LEU A 236 10.86 6.90 10.45
N PRO A 237 10.71 6.74 11.79
CA PRO A 237 9.44 7.00 12.46
C PRO A 237 8.95 8.44 12.30
N THR A 238 9.84 9.39 12.02
CA THR A 238 9.44 10.80 11.83
C THR A 238 8.60 11.02 10.59
N LEU A 239 8.63 10.09 9.62
CA LEU A 239 7.75 10.10 8.46
C LEU A 239 6.27 10.04 8.86
N THR A 240 5.97 9.41 10.00
CA THR A 240 4.59 9.30 10.53
C THR A 240 4.05 10.62 11.07
N HIS A 241 4.91 11.59 11.41
CA HIS A 241 4.50 12.89 11.96
C HIS A 241 3.98 13.87 10.89
N SER A 242 4.16 13.55 9.61
CA SER A 242 3.49 14.28 8.53
C SER A 242 2.07 13.74 8.43
N GLY A 243 1.06 14.46 8.94
CA GLY A 243 -0.33 13.96 9.01
C GLY A 243 -1.30 14.68 8.07
N GLY A 244 -2.21 13.92 7.47
CA GLY A 244 -3.48 14.43 6.90
C GLY A 244 -3.57 14.54 5.38
N LEU A 245 -2.63 14.00 4.60
CA LEU A 245 -2.70 14.04 3.14
C LEU A 245 -3.59 12.95 2.55
N LEU A 246 -3.54 11.74 3.10
CA LEU A 246 -4.30 10.59 2.62
C LEU A 246 -5.26 10.06 3.67
N LYS A 247 -6.50 9.76 3.28
CA LYS A 247 -7.45 9.06 4.15
C LYS A 247 -7.08 7.58 4.21
N PRO A 248 -7.47 6.85 5.27
CA PRO A 248 -7.21 5.41 5.37
C PRO A 248 -7.68 4.61 4.15
N ALA A 249 -8.85 4.95 3.58
CA ALA A 249 -9.35 4.29 2.37
C ALA A 249 -8.45 4.53 1.14
N ASP A 250 -7.89 5.73 1.00
CA ASP A 250 -6.98 6.07 -0.10
C ASP A 250 -5.64 5.33 0.05
N VAL A 251 -5.16 5.18 1.29
CA VAL A 251 -3.96 4.38 1.61
C VAL A 251 -4.15 2.94 1.18
N GLU A 252 -5.28 2.31 1.53
CA GLU A 252 -5.56 0.93 1.13
C GLU A 252 -5.74 0.78 -0.37
N ALA A 253 -6.40 1.73 -1.05
CA ALA A 253 -6.57 1.71 -2.50
C ALA A 253 -5.21 1.82 -3.24
N LEU A 254 -4.37 2.76 -2.81
CA LEU A 254 -3.01 2.92 -3.35
C LEU A 254 -2.14 1.70 -3.07
N HIS A 255 -2.26 1.12 -1.87
CA HIS A 255 -1.55 -0.11 -1.53
C HIS A 255 -2.00 -1.30 -2.38
N ALA A 256 -3.31 -1.47 -2.59
CA ALA A 256 -3.84 -2.51 -3.46
C ALA A 256 -3.33 -2.38 -4.91
N MET A 257 -3.27 -1.17 -5.46
CA MET A 257 -2.71 -0.91 -6.78
C MET A 257 -1.18 -1.12 -6.83
N ALA A 258 -0.45 -0.66 -5.81
CA ALA A 258 1.00 -0.79 -5.73
C ALA A 258 1.46 -2.24 -5.59
N ARG A 259 0.60 -3.10 -5.03
CA ARG A 259 0.84 -4.53 -4.89
C ARG A 259 0.81 -5.29 -6.20
N ASP A 260 0.08 -4.80 -7.19
CA ASP A 260 0.00 -5.41 -8.51
C ASP A 260 1.30 -5.19 -9.30
N ARG A 261 2.02 -6.27 -9.60
CA ARG A 261 3.25 -6.24 -10.38
C ARG A 261 3.05 -5.58 -11.76
N THR A 262 1.88 -5.71 -12.37
CA THR A 262 1.60 -5.15 -13.70
C THR A 262 1.56 -3.63 -13.70
N THR A 263 1.24 -2.98 -12.57
CA THR A 263 1.33 -1.52 -12.36
C THR A 263 2.73 -1.00 -12.71
N TRP A 264 3.76 -1.78 -12.37
CA TRP A 264 5.15 -1.36 -12.50
C TRP A 264 5.77 -1.66 -13.86
N GLN A 265 5.13 -2.48 -14.69
CA GLN A 265 5.67 -2.86 -16.00
C GLN A 265 5.56 -1.76 -17.05
N ARG A 266 4.69 -0.77 -16.84
CA ARG A 266 4.34 0.26 -17.82
C ARG A 266 5.16 1.56 -17.66
N VAL A 267 6.25 1.51 -16.88
CA VAL A 267 6.95 2.67 -16.30
C VAL A 267 8.37 2.90 -16.84
#